data_AF-H2ES71-F1
#
_entry.id   AF-H2ES71-F1
#
_cell.length_a   1.000
_cell.length_b   1.000
_cell.length_c   1.000
_cell.angle_alpha   90.00
_cell.angle_beta   90.00
_cell.angle_gamma   90.00
#
_symmetry.space_group_name_H-M   'P 1'
#
loop_
_entity.id
_entity.type
_entity.pdbx_description
1 polymer ?
#
loop_
_entity_poly.entity_id
_entity_poly.type
_entity_poly.pdbx_seq_one_letter_code
_entity_poly.pdbx_strand_id
1 'polypeptide(L)'
;MVKIAKESLPAHIKKGHQLVFSQQDLTAREADMFALMVAHMNPEDWDTQTPEYSFSAHQLSEWLNIESKHVGYTLDPVAERLAKKTIGIRSDTANNEREFDHITLFKRIFYKNRTLTMIPNDELKSEYIKYKQGFALINTLNYLALKKEYAKRLYELLSRFKSGGTSIRKQSLDDLRGLFGILDERGRLKNDKKSFKNNSVLINRCIKSSIEEISTNPKTKKEIIFLDSDDGNKGFNLIKQGRTIVGIEFLYRWIGDQPIEDMNHQGARELIKKLELKRLQTGNPLDIDELKSLSMAYRVVDDEDMVSKIDRAIEQRLLTGNNLIENNTNDEDQEYQSLKNKIEELKELNGSPDY
;
A
#
# COMPACT_ATOMS: atom_id res chain seq x y z
N MET A 1 24.08 -21.61 -0.78
CA MET A 1 23.16 -20.48 -0.54
C MET A 1 23.99 -19.21 -0.47
N VAL A 2 23.51 -18.07 -1.00
CA VAL A 2 24.22 -16.78 -0.95
C VAL A 2 23.76 -16.05 0.31
N LYS A 3 24.70 -15.63 1.16
CA LYS A 3 24.40 -14.86 2.36
C LYS A 3 24.40 -13.37 2.04
N ILE A 4 23.27 -12.72 2.25
CA ILE A 4 23.08 -11.29 2.08
C ILE A 4 23.04 -10.63 3.46
N ALA A 5 24.00 -9.75 3.71
CA ALA A 5 24.05 -8.91 4.90
C ALA A 5 24.31 -7.47 4.44
N LYS A 6 23.26 -6.64 4.41
CA LYS A 6 23.39 -5.20 4.14
C LYS A 6 23.47 -4.48 5.48
N GLU A 7 24.30 -3.43 5.55
CA GLU A 7 24.54 -2.70 6.81
C GLU A 7 23.41 -1.74 7.14
N SER A 8 22.87 -1.04 6.14
CA SER A 8 21.84 -0.01 6.30
C SER A 8 20.42 -0.53 6.07
N LEU A 9 19.45 0.02 6.81
CA LEU A 9 18.03 -0.23 6.54
C LEU A 9 17.62 0.39 5.19
N PRO A 10 17.10 -0.39 4.23
CA PRO A 10 16.65 0.12 2.94
C PRO A 10 15.51 1.14 3.13
N ALA A 11 15.52 2.22 2.35
CA ALA A 11 14.49 3.27 2.44
C ALA A 11 13.07 2.75 2.14
N HIS A 12 12.96 1.76 1.25
CA HIS A 12 11.68 1.23 0.81
C HIS A 12 11.61 -0.30 0.85
N ILE A 13 10.45 -0.81 1.25
CA ILE A 13 10.02 -2.19 1.03
C ILE A 13 9.34 -2.25 -0.34
N LYS A 14 9.81 -3.12 -1.22
CA LYS A 14 9.21 -3.38 -2.53
C LYS A 14 8.42 -4.68 -2.50
N LYS A 15 7.09 -4.58 -2.36
CA LYS A 15 6.20 -5.74 -2.22
C LYS A 15 5.34 -5.92 -3.46
N GLY A 16 5.42 -7.09 -4.10
CA GLY A 16 4.62 -7.39 -5.30
C GLY A 16 3.12 -7.36 -5.04
N HIS A 17 2.33 -7.06 -6.07
CA HIS A 17 0.86 -6.98 -5.98
C HIS A 17 0.25 -8.20 -5.26
N GLN A 18 0.60 -9.42 -5.67
CA GLN A 18 0.08 -10.65 -5.06
C GLN A 18 0.38 -10.73 -3.55
N LEU A 19 1.58 -10.38 -3.10
CA LEU A 19 1.91 -10.34 -1.67
C LEU A 19 1.16 -9.22 -0.93
N VAL A 20 0.91 -8.07 -1.55
CA VAL A 20 0.14 -7.00 -0.93
C VAL A 20 -1.30 -7.47 -0.66
N PHE A 21 -1.94 -8.12 -1.64
CA PHE A 21 -3.34 -8.57 -1.56
C PHE A 21 -3.53 -9.96 -0.93
N SER A 22 -2.45 -10.71 -0.71
CA SER A 22 -2.52 -12.01 -0.03
C SER A 22 -3.09 -11.92 1.38
N GLN A 23 -3.67 -13.02 1.84
CA GLN A 23 -4.26 -13.12 3.18
C GLN A 23 -3.16 -13.30 4.23
N GLN A 24 -2.81 -12.21 4.90
CA GLN A 24 -1.72 -12.18 5.89
C GLN A 24 -2.29 -11.91 7.28
N ASP A 25 -2.31 -12.95 8.10
CA ASP A 25 -2.64 -12.87 9.53
C ASP A 25 -1.35 -12.86 10.35
N LEU A 26 -0.54 -11.84 10.11
CA LEU A 26 0.71 -11.61 10.83
C LEU A 26 0.42 -10.68 12.00
N THR A 27 0.97 -10.98 13.17
CA THR A 27 1.07 -10.00 14.26
C THR A 27 1.97 -8.84 13.84
N ALA A 28 1.90 -7.70 14.52
CA ALA A 28 2.72 -6.53 14.18
C ALA A 28 4.23 -6.84 14.11
N ARG A 29 4.73 -7.67 15.04
CA ARG A 29 6.15 -8.03 15.09
C ARG A 29 6.54 -9.08 14.05
N GLU A 30 5.63 -10.00 13.71
CA GLU A 30 5.81 -10.93 12.58
C GLU A 30 5.88 -10.14 11.26
N ALA A 31 5.02 -9.13 11.10
CA ALA A 31 5.01 -8.24 9.94
C ALA A 31 6.31 -7.42 9.85
N ASP A 32 6.85 -6.92 10.95
CA ASP A 32 8.17 -6.25 10.98
C ASP A 32 9.30 -7.17 10.49
N MET A 33 9.38 -8.39 11.03
CA MET A 33 10.41 -9.36 10.62
C MET A 33 10.29 -9.72 9.14
N PHE A 34 9.06 -9.92 8.66
CA PHE A 34 8.81 -10.17 7.25
C PHE A 34 9.21 -8.98 6.37
N ALA A 35 8.83 -7.77 6.77
CA ALA A 35 9.16 -6.54 6.06
C ALA A 35 10.68 -6.30 5.99
N LEU A 36 11.42 -6.59 7.06
CA LEU A 36 12.89 -6.51 7.04
C LEU A 36 13.50 -7.41 5.96
N MET A 37 13.05 -8.66 5.86
CA MET A 37 13.50 -9.56 4.80
C MET A 37 13.16 -8.99 3.42
N VAL A 38 11.89 -8.64 3.19
CA VAL A 38 11.41 -8.16 1.87
C VAL A 38 12.09 -6.85 1.46
N ALA A 39 12.38 -5.94 2.39
CA ALA A 39 13.10 -4.68 2.12
C ALA A 39 14.51 -4.92 1.58
N HIS A 40 15.14 -6.03 1.97
CA HIS A 40 16.51 -6.36 1.59
C HIS A 40 16.60 -7.18 0.30
N MET A 41 15.47 -7.70 -0.20
CA MET A 41 15.45 -8.51 -1.41
C MET A 41 15.69 -7.69 -2.66
N ASN A 42 16.60 -8.16 -3.50
CA ASN A 42 16.76 -7.71 -4.87
C ASN A 42 16.55 -8.89 -5.83
N PRO A 43 16.03 -8.66 -7.06
CA PRO A 43 15.87 -9.73 -8.06
C PRO A 43 17.16 -10.52 -8.32
N GLU A 44 18.31 -9.85 -8.35
CA GLU A 44 19.63 -10.42 -8.64
C GLU A 44 20.08 -11.42 -7.56
N ASP A 45 19.59 -11.29 -6.32
CA ASP A 45 19.90 -12.21 -5.22
C ASP A 45 19.43 -13.66 -5.51
N TRP A 46 18.51 -13.82 -6.46
CA TRP A 46 17.83 -15.07 -6.78
C TRP A 46 18.29 -15.74 -8.09
N ASP A 47 19.31 -15.19 -8.77
CA ASP A 47 19.73 -15.68 -10.10
C ASP A 47 20.34 -17.08 -10.06
N THR A 48 21.02 -17.42 -8.97
CA THR A 48 21.74 -18.70 -8.85
C THR A 48 21.07 -19.70 -7.91
N GLN A 49 20.60 -19.25 -6.75
CA GLN A 49 20.04 -20.09 -5.69
C GLN A 49 19.15 -19.27 -4.75
N THR A 50 18.43 -19.94 -3.85
CA THR A 50 17.66 -19.26 -2.80
C THR A 50 18.61 -18.43 -1.92
N PRO A 51 18.36 -17.11 -1.77
CA PRO A 51 19.20 -16.25 -0.92
C PRO A 51 18.91 -16.46 0.57
N GLU A 52 19.88 -16.13 1.42
CA GLU A 52 19.70 -16.03 2.87
C GLU A 52 19.87 -14.58 3.29
N TYR A 53 18.89 -14.02 4.00
CA TYR A 53 18.99 -12.67 4.55
C TYR A 53 19.35 -12.74 6.03
N SER A 54 20.47 -12.11 6.40
CA SER A 54 20.98 -12.14 7.77
C SER A 54 21.02 -10.75 8.39
N PHE A 55 20.57 -10.66 9.65
CA PHE A 55 20.51 -9.44 10.43
C PHE A 55 21.17 -9.64 11.78
N SER A 56 22.13 -8.78 12.13
CA SER A 56 22.78 -8.84 13.44
C SER A 56 21.83 -8.39 14.55
N ALA A 57 22.10 -8.83 15.78
CA ALA A 57 21.37 -8.36 16.96
C ALA A 57 21.51 -6.84 17.18
N HIS A 58 22.55 -6.22 16.64
CA HIS A 58 22.71 -4.76 16.70
C HIS A 58 21.72 -4.07 15.76
N GLN A 59 21.68 -4.49 14.49
CA GLN A 59 20.72 -3.99 13.50
C GLN A 59 19.27 -4.19 13.93
N LEU A 60 18.94 -5.40 14.41
CA LEU A 60 17.59 -5.69 14.91
C LEU A 60 17.23 -4.85 16.13
N SER A 61 18.21 -4.58 17.01
CA SER A 61 18.01 -3.74 18.18
C SER A 61 17.62 -2.32 17.76
N GLU A 62 18.36 -1.76 16.81
CA GLU A 62 18.14 -0.43 16.25
C GLU A 62 16.81 -0.34 15.49
N TRP A 63 16.59 -1.22 14.52
CA TRP A 63 15.46 -1.11 13.58
C TRP A 63 14.13 -1.50 14.20
N LEU A 64 14.12 -2.42 15.16
CA LEU A 64 12.89 -2.90 15.80
C LEU A 64 12.63 -2.30 17.18
N ASN A 65 13.54 -1.43 17.65
CA ASN A 65 13.56 -0.84 18.98
C ASN A 65 13.45 -1.92 20.07
N ILE A 66 14.38 -2.88 20.02
CA ILE A 66 14.49 -3.99 20.99
C ILE A 66 15.83 -3.83 21.69
N GLU A 67 15.90 -4.03 23.00
CA GLU A 67 17.20 -4.03 23.68
C GLU A 67 18.10 -5.14 23.14
N SER A 68 19.35 -4.83 22.79
CA SER A 68 20.25 -5.79 22.09
C SER A 68 20.45 -7.12 22.83
N LYS A 69 20.44 -7.10 24.18
CA LYS A 69 20.51 -8.31 25.02
C LYS A 69 19.25 -9.19 24.96
N HIS A 70 18.12 -8.62 24.55
CA HIS A 70 16.82 -9.30 24.53
C HIS A 70 16.40 -9.74 23.13
N VAL A 71 17.10 -9.34 22.06
CA VAL A 71 16.76 -9.69 20.66
C VAL A 71 16.47 -11.17 20.48
N GLY A 72 17.36 -12.06 20.95
CA GLY A 72 17.17 -13.50 20.80
C GLY A 72 15.89 -14.00 21.48
N TYR A 73 15.71 -13.65 22.75
CA TYR A 73 14.53 -14.05 23.53
C TYR A 73 13.23 -13.45 23.00
N THR A 74 13.25 -12.17 22.59
CA THR A 74 12.07 -11.46 22.08
C THR A 74 11.64 -11.97 20.70
N LEU A 75 12.60 -12.30 19.82
CA LEU A 75 12.29 -12.70 18.45
C LEU A 75 12.09 -14.20 18.27
N ASP A 76 12.57 -15.06 19.17
CA ASP A 76 12.40 -16.51 19.08
C ASP A 76 10.92 -16.96 18.92
N PRO A 77 9.98 -16.59 19.82
CA PRO A 77 8.58 -16.98 19.66
C PRO A 77 7.91 -16.32 18.45
N VAL A 78 8.44 -15.19 17.97
CA VAL A 78 7.95 -14.51 16.76
C VAL A 78 8.40 -15.27 15.50
N ALA A 79 9.67 -15.67 15.45
CA ALA A 79 10.26 -16.47 14.39
C ALA A 79 9.57 -17.83 14.27
N GLU A 80 9.28 -18.49 15.39
CA GLU A 80 8.59 -19.78 15.41
C GLU A 80 7.20 -19.69 14.77
N ARG A 81 6.41 -18.68 15.15
CA ARG A 81 5.08 -18.47 14.55
C ARG A 81 5.19 -18.07 13.09
N LEU A 82 6.08 -17.13 12.76
CA LEU A 82 6.28 -16.64 11.40
C LEU A 82 6.69 -17.76 10.42
N ALA A 83 7.56 -18.68 10.86
CA ALA A 83 7.98 -19.83 10.07
C ALA A 83 6.81 -20.77 9.68
N LYS A 84 5.74 -20.79 10.48
CA LYS A 84 4.53 -21.59 10.26
C LYS A 84 3.46 -20.86 9.45
N LYS A 85 3.64 -19.57 9.14
CA LYS A 85 2.63 -18.77 8.42
C LYS A 85 2.61 -19.14 6.94
N THR A 86 1.45 -19.60 6.49
CA THR A 86 1.12 -19.77 5.08
C THR A 86 0.53 -18.49 4.51
N ILE A 87 0.77 -18.24 3.22
CA ILE A 87 -0.01 -17.30 2.44
C ILE A 87 -0.95 -18.08 1.52
N GLY A 88 -2.21 -17.65 1.46
CA GLY A 88 -3.16 -18.15 0.48
C GLY A 88 -3.06 -17.31 -0.79
N ILE A 89 -2.61 -17.92 -1.88
CA ILE A 89 -2.71 -17.34 -3.23
C ILE A 89 -4.01 -17.84 -3.84
N ARG A 90 -4.82 -16.91 -4.34
CA ARG A 90 -6.10 -17.21 -5.01
C ARG A 90 -5.98 -16.77 -6.46
N SER A 91 -6.27 -17.69 -7.37
CA SER A 91 -6.46 -17.40 -8.80
C SER A 91 -7.89 -17.75 -9.17
N ASP A 92 -8.56 -16.79 -9.81
CA ASP A 92 -9.81 -17.06 -10.51
C ASP A 92 -9.44 -17.45 -11.94
N THR A 93 -9.76 -18.68 -12.32
CA THR A 93 -9.55 -19.16 -13.69
C THR A 93 -10.66 -18.65 -14.61
N ALA A 94 -10.44 -18.68 -15.93
CA ALA A 94 -11.41 -18.25 -16.94
C ALA A 94 -12.77 -18.99 -16.84
N ASN A 95 -12.82 -20.12 -16.14
CA ASN A 95 -14.00 -20.96 -15.97
C ASN A 95 -14.75 -20.73 -14.64
N ASN A 96 -14.43 -19.67 -13.88
CA ASN A 96 -14.95 -19.44 -12.53
C ASN A 96 -14.62 -20.56 -11.52
N GLU A 97 -13.63 -21.42 -11.81
CA GLU A 97 -13.12 -22.38 -10.83
C GLU A 97 -12.10 -21.69 -9.92
N ARG A 98 -12.29 -21.89 -8.61
CA ARG A 98 -11.47 -21.28 -7.56
C ARG A 98 -10.28 -22.19 -7.25
N GLU A 99 -9.11 -21.80 -7.71
CA GLU A 99 -7.85 -22.46 -7.35
C GLU A 99 -7.28 -21.82 -6.07
N PHE A 100 -6.61 -22.64 -5.26
CA PHE A 100 -5.97 -22.20 -4.03
C PHE A 100 -4.62 -22.88 -3.86
N ASP A 101 -3.63 -22.10 -3.45
CA ASP A 101 -2.31 -22.59 -3.08
C ASP A 101 -1.88 -22.01 -1.72
N HIS A 102 -1.34 -22.87 -0.87
CA HIS A 102 -0.96 -22.57 0.50
C HIS A 102 0.51 -22.87 0.71
N ILE A 103 1.31 -21.82 0.59
CA ILE A 103 2.77 -21.93 0.66
C ILE A 103 3.24 -21.18 1.90
N THR A 104 4.17 -21.77 2.66
CA THR A 104 4.81 -21.10 3.79
C THR A 104 5.68 -19.95 3.30
N LEU A 105 5.70 -18.83 4.03
CA LEU A 105 6.54 -17.68 3.67
C LEU A 105 8.04 -18.03 3.66
N PHE A 106 8.45 -18.89 4.58
CA PHE A 106 9.86 -19.20 4.81
C PHE A 106 10.13 -20.69 4.66
N LYS A 107 11.26 -21.00 4.04
CA LYS A 107 11.88 -22.33 4.09
C LYS A 107 12.51 -22.57 5.46
N ARG A 108 13.10 -21.53 6.04
CA ARG A 108 13.73 -21.59 7.38
C ARG A 108 13.91 -20.20 7.98
N ILE A 109 13.72 -20.08 9.29
CA ILE A 109 14.15 -18.92 10.09
C ILE A 109 14.91 -19.45 11.31
N PHE A 110 16.04 -18.86 11.65
CA PHE A 110 16.78 -19.21 12.86
C PHE A 110 17.61 -18.06 13.39
N TYR A 111 17.89 -18.07 14.70
CA TYR A 111 18.79 -17.13 15.35
C TYR A 111 19.99 -17.87 15.95
N LYS A 112 21.20 -17.54 15.50
CA LYS A 112 22.45 -18.16 15.97
C LYS A 112 23.56 -17.12 16.00
N ASN A 113 24.44 -17.19 17.00
CA ASN A 113 25.61 -16.31 17.11
C ASN A 113 25.24 -14.81 16.97
N ARG A 114 24.18 -14.39 17.68
CA ARG A 114 23.65 -13.03 17.63
C ARG A 114 23.21 -12.55 16.23
N THR A 115 22.84 -13.48 15.36
CA THR A 115 22.40 -13.20 13.98
C THR A 115 21.10 -13.93 13.70
N LEU A 116 20.05 -13.21 13.31
CA LEU A 116 18.84 -13.77 12.72
C LEU A 116 19.13 -14.07 11.25
N THR A 117 18.78 -15.26 10.78
CA THR A 117 18.86 -15.63 9.37
C THR A 117 17.50 -16.10 8.89
N MET A 118 17.08 -15.57 7.75
CA MET A 118 15.78 -15.82 7.14
C MET A 118 15.99 -16.34 5.72
N ILE A 119 15.46 -17.52 5.43
CA ILE A 119 15.50 -18.17 4.13
C ILE A 119 14.06 -18.19 3.59
N PRO A 120 13.75 -17.37 2.56
CA PRO A 120 12.43 -17.34 1.96
C PRO A 120 12.11 -18.69 1.29
N ASN A 121 10.82 -19.01 1.17
CA ASN A 121 10.39 -20.15 0.38
C ASN A 121 10.56 -19.85 -1.11
N ASP A 122 11.31 -20.71 -1.81
CA ASP A 122 11.63 -20.58 -3.22
C ASP A 122 10.44 -20.80 -4.16
N GLU A 123 9.40 -21.50 -3.69
CA GLU A 123 8.12 -21.62 -4.41
C GLU A 123 7.44 -20.24 -4.57
N LEU A 124 7.70 -19.30 -3.64
CA LEU A 124 7.18 -17.92 -3.68
C LEU A 124 8.13 -16.93 -4.37
N LYS A 125 9.16 -17.41 -5.09
CA LYS A 125 10.13 -16.53 -5.78
C LYS A 125 9.42 -15.51 -6.67
N SER A 126 8.35 -15.91 -7.37
CA SER A 126 7.66 -15.02 -8.29
C SER A 126 6.94 -13.88 -7.56
N GLU A 127 6.34 -14.18 -6.41
CA GLU A 127 5.59 -13.29 -5.55
C GLU A 127 6.51 -12.29 -4.85
N TYR A 128 7.72 -12.74 -4.49
CA TYR A 128 8.74 -11.92 -3.84
C TYR A 128 9.35 -10.87 -4.77
N ILE A 129 9.77 -11.28 -5.98
CA ILE A 129 10.62 -10.42 -6.84
C ILE A 129 10.08 -10.15 -8.24
N LYS A 130 9.05 -10.87 -8.73
CA LYS A 130 8.47 -10.62 -10.05
C LYS A 130 7.26 -9.69 -9.92
N TYR A 131 7.47 -8.42 -10.25
CA TYR A 131 6.46 -7.36 -10.11
C TYR A 131 5.53 -7.22 -11.33
N LYS A 132 5.10 -8.33 -11.95
CA LYS A 132 4.36 -8.33 -13.22
C LYS A 132 3.08 -7.47 -13.21
N GLN A 133 2.37 -7.45 -12.08
CA GLN A 133 1.13 -6.67 -11.87
C GLN A 133 1.39 -5.38 -11.08
N GLY A 134 2.64 -4.91 -11.08
CA GLY A 134 3.12 -3.80 -10.26
C GLY A 134 3.46 -4.21 -8.83
N PHE A 135 3.86 -3.22 -8.04
CA PHE A 135 4.33 -3.38 -6.67
C PHE A 135 3.89 -2.19 -5.82
N ALA A 136 3.83 -2.40 -4.50
CA ALA A 136 3.79 -1.30 -3.53
C ALA A 136 5.22 -0.90 -3.18
N LEU A 137 5.46 0.41 -3.14
CA LEU A 137 6.70 1.00 -2.65
C LEU A 137 6.42 1.65 -1.30
N ILE A 138 6.83 0.98 -0.22
CA ILE A 138 6.41 1.30 1.15
C ILE A 138 7.61 1.89 1.88
N ASN A 139 7.48 3.05 2.55
CA ASN A 139 8.59 3.60 3.34
C ASN A 139 8.87 2.68 4.54
N THR A 140 10.09 2.13 4.61
CA THR A 140 10.46 1.11 5.60
C THR A 140 10.41 1.65 7.02
N LEU A 141 10.99 2.84 7.26
CA LEU A 141 11.03 3.45 8.59
C LEU A 141 9.63 3.76 9.10
N ASN A 142 8.77 4.29 8.23
CA ASN A 142 7.40 4.65 8.59
C ASN A 142 6.54 3.42 8.85
N TYR A 143 6.73 2.38 8.04
CA TYR A 143 6.08 1.08 8.25
C TYR A 143 6.44 0.47 9.61
N LEU A 144 7.73 0.43 9.95
CA LEU A 144 8.21 -0.11 11.23
C LEU A 144 7.75 0.71 12.44
N ALA A 145 7.48 2.01 12.26
CA ALA A 145 6.97 2.89 13.31
C ALA A 145 5.50 2.63 13.71
N LEU A 146 4.71 1.96 12.85
CA LEU A 146 3.35 1.53 13.18
C LEU A 146 3.38 0.34 14.15
N LYS A 147 2.45 0.30 15.11
CA LYS A 147 2.39 -0.68 16.21
C LYS A 147 1.32 -1.74 16.02
N LYS A 148 0.21 -1.46 15.33
CA LYS A 148 -0.88 -2.43 15.13
C LYS A 148 -0.75 -3.16 13.79
N GLU A 149 -1.06 -4.46 13.77
CA GLU A 149 -1.00 -5.27 12.54
C GLU A 149 -1.93 -4.77 11.44
N TYR A 150 -3.15 -4.35 11.78
CA TYR A 150 -4.10 -3.85 10.79
C TYR A 150 -3.69 -2.48 10.23
N ALA A 151 -3.04 -1.64 11.04
CA ALA A 151 -2.50 -0.36 10.58
C ALA A 151 -1.36 -0.59 9.58
N LYS A 152 -0.45 -1.52 9.87
CA LYS A 152 0.57 -1.96 8.92
C LYS A 152 -0.07 -2.45 7.62
N ARG A 153 -1.00 -3.40 7.68
CA ARG A 153 -1.67 -3.95 6.49
C ARG A 153 -2.40 -2.90 5.66
N LEU A 154 -3.10 -1.97 6.31
CA LEU A 154 -3.75 -0.86 5.62
C LEU A 154 -2.70 0.03 4.93
N TYR A 155 -1.63 0.41 5.63
CA TYR A 155 -0.57 1.24 5.06
C TYR A 155 0.12 0.57 3.85
N GLU A 156 0.32 -0.76 3.86
CA GLU A 156 0.81 -1.50 2.68
C GLU A 156 -0.16 -1.41 1.50
N LEU A 157 -1.47 -1.59 1.77
CA LEU A 157 -2.52 -1.50 0.75
C LEU A 157 -2.54 -0.11 0.12
N LEU A 158 -2.57 0.95 0.93
CA LEU A 158 -2.61 2.33 0.43
C LEU A 158 -1.33 2.70 -0.34
N SER A 159 -0.19 2.11 0.05
CA SER A 159 1.11 2.32 -0.63
C SER A 159 1.18 1.69 -2.02
N ARG A 160 0.24 0.79 -2.37
CA ARG A 160 0.12 0.27 -3.73
C ARG A 160 -0.45 1.31 -4.70
N PHE A 161 -1.21 2.27 -4.21
CA PHE A 161 -1.95 3.25 -5.00
C PHE A 161 -1.50 4.67 -4.65
N LYS A 162 -0.23 4.97 -4.96
CA LYS A 162 0.38 6.30 -4.77
C LYS A 162 0.11 7.25 -5.94
N SER A 163 -0.04 6.71 -7.15
CA SER A 163 -0.29 7.48 -8.38
C SER A 163 -1.78 7.62 -8.67
N GLY A 164 -2.26 8.87 -8.81
CA GLY A 164 -3.44 9.18 -9.64
C GLY A 164 -4.76 9.60 -8.97
N GLY A 165 -4.82 9.94 -7.68
CA GLY A 165 -6.06 10.49 -7.12
C GLY A 165 -6.15 10.54 -5.59
N THR A 166 -7.30 11.00 -5.09
CA THR A 166 -7.68 11.09 -3.67
C THR A 166 -8.43 9.85 -3.14
N SER A 167 -8.64 8.83 -3.99
CA SER A 167 -9.34 7.60 -3.60
C SER A 167 -8.80 6.35 -4.30
N ILE A 168 -8.93 5.19 -3.63
CA ILE A 168 -8.80 3.87 -4.28
C ILE A 168 -10.18 3.42 -4.75
N ARG A 169 -10.23 2.64 -5.84
CA ARG A 169 -11.41 1.86 -6.23
C ARG A 169 -12.05 1.16 -5.02
N LYS A 170 -13.39 1.22 -4.97
CA LYS A 170 -14.27 0.54 -4.02
C LYS A 170 -13.75 -0.86 -3.63
N GLN A 171 -13.56 -1.09 -2.34
CA GLN A 171 -13.13 -2.39 -1.78
C GLN A 171 -14.32 -3.08 -1.10
N SER A 172 -14.57 -4.35 -1.43
CA SER A 172 -15.62 -5.10 -0.75
C SER A 172 -15.21 -5.42 0.69
N LEU A 173 -16.18 -5.55 1.59
CA LEU A 173 -15.87 -5.94 2.97
C LEU A 173 -15.27 -7.35 3.06
N ASP A 174 -15.59 -8.24 2.11
CA ASP A 174 -15.08 -9.61 2.12
C ASP A 174 -13.62 -9.67 1.65
N ASP A 175 -13.25 -8.87 0.65
CA ASP A 175 -11.85 -8.69 0.26
C ASP A 175 -11.03 -8.12 1.41
N LEU A 176 -11.56 -7.10 2.10
CA LEU A 176 -10.90 -6.53 3.28
C LEU A 176 -10.73 -7.57 4.39
N ARG A 177 -11.71 -8.42 4.65
CA ARG A 177 -11.55 -9.52 5.62
C ARG A 177 -10.43 -10.48 5.21
N GLY A 178 -10.35 -10.83 3.93
CA GLY A 178 -9.25 -11.62 3.40
C GLY A 178 -7.90 -10.93 3.62
N LEU A 179 -7.79 -9.66 3.20
CA LEU A 179 -6.59 -8.85 3.27
C LEU A 179 -6.03 -8.72 4.71
N PHE A 180 -6.92 -8.51 5.68
CA PHE A 180 -6.58 -8.41 7.11
C PHE A 180 -6.40 -9.76 7.81
N GLY A 181 -6.40 -10.88 7.06
CA GLY A 181 -6.14 -12.21 7.62
C GLY A 181 -7.25 -12.73 8.53
N ILE A 182 -8.46 -12.16 8.44
CA ILE A 182 -9.63 -12.52 9.25
C ILE A 182 -10.26 -13.83 8.75
N LEU A 183 -10.15 -14.07 7.45
CA LEU A 183 -10.61 -15.30 6.82
C LEU A 183 -9.56 -16.39 6.90
N ASP A 184 -10.02 -17.62 6.99
CA ASP A 184 -9.25 -18.83 6.75
C ASP A 184 -9.04 -19.04 5.24
N GLU A 185 -8.26 -20.07 4.95
CA GLU A 185 -7.91 -20.55 3.62
C GLU A 185 -9.14 -20.80 2.74
N ARG A 186 -10.23 -21.28 3.35
CA ARG A 186 -11.50 -21.59 2.69
C ARG A 186 -12.38 -20.34 2.53
N GLY A 187 -11.95 -19.18 3.00
CA GLY A 187 -12.70 -17.92 2.95
C GLY A 187 -13.75 -17.77 4.05
N ARG A 188 -13.67 -18.56 5.12
CA ARG A 188 -14.57 -18.49 6.27
C ARG A 188 -13.91 -17.72 7.40
N LEU A 189 -14.68 -17.17 8.33
CA LEU A 189 -14.11 -16.50 9.50
C LEU A 189 -13.30 -17.49 10.35
N LYS A 190 -12.07 -17.12 10.72
CA LYS A 190 -11.28 -17.89 11.67
C LYS A 190 -11.96 -17.96 13.04
N ASN A 191 -11.69 -19.04 13.77
CA ASN A 191 -12.34 -19.32 15.05
C ASN A 191 -12.12 -18.23 16.11
N ASP A 192 -10.94 -17.62 16.12
CA ASP A 192 -10.54 -16.52 17.00
C ASP A 192 -10.99 -15.14 16.49
N LYS A 193 -11.54 -15.06 15.27
CA LYS A 193 -11.97 -13.81 14.61
C LYS A 193 -13.49 -13.73 14.38
N LYS A 194 -14.29 -14.56 15.08
CA LYS A 194 -15.76 -14.61 14.92
C LYS A 194 -16.47 -13.26 15.09
N SER A 195 -15.93 -12.36 15.92
CA SER A 195 -16.51 -11.02 16.12
C SER A 195 -16.54 -10.16 14.84
N PHE A 196 -15.65 -10.44 13.87
CA PHE A 196 -15.61 -9.75 12.58
C PHE A 196 -16.72 -10.15 11.60
N LYS A 197 -17.62 -11.06 12.01
CA LYS A 197 -18.91 -11.27 11.33
C LYS A 197 -19.73 -9.98 11.31
N ASN A 198 -19.59 -9.14 12.34
CA ASN A 198 -20.23 -7.83 12.37
C ASN A 198 -19.40 -6.81 11.58
N ASN A 199 -19.98 -6.22 10.53
CA ASN A 199 -19.33 -5.22 9.68
C ASN A 199 -18.81 -4.02 10.48
N SER A 200 -19.53 -3.58 11.52
CA SER A 200 -19.10 -2.47 12.37
C SER A 200 -17.82 -2.80 13.15
N VAL A 201 -17.62 -4.07 13.54
CA VAL A 201 -16.40 -4.51 14.24
C VAL A 201 -15.19 -4.45 13.29
N LEU A 202 -15.37 -4.91 12.05
CA LEU A 202 -14.35 -4.81 11.00
C LEU A 202 -13.97 -3.34 10.74
N ILE A 203 -14.96 -2.49 10.51
CA ILE A 203 -14.75 -1.06 10.25
C ILE A 203 -14.04 -0.40 11.43
N ASN A 204 -14.50 -0.61 12.67
CA ASN A 204 -13.92 0.05 13.82
C ASN A 204 -12.47 -0.42 14.10
N ARG A 205 -12.21 -1.74 14.07
CA ARG A 205 -10.92 -2.30 14.47
C ARG A 205 -9.87 -2.29 13.35
N CYS A 206 -10.25 -2.55 12.11
CA CYS A 206 -9.31 -2.67 10.99
C CYS A 206 -9.20 -1.40 10.16
N ILE A 207 -10.23 -0.55 10.13
CA ILE A 207 -10.26 0.66 9.31
C ILE A 207 -10.06 1.90 10.17
N LYS A 208 -11.02 2.26 11.03
CA LYS A 208 -10.97 3.48 11.85
C LYS A 208 -9.73 3.52 12.74
N SER A 209 -9.50 2.48 13.54
CA SER A 209 -8.33 2.38 14.43
C SER A 209 -6.99 2.40 13.66
N SER A 210 -6.97 1.92 12.42
CA SER A 210 -5.78 1.95 11.56
C SER A 210 -5.53 3.33 10.99
N ILE A 211 -6.57 3.99 10.47
CA ILE A 211 -6.51 5.36 9.95
C ILE A 211 -6.11 6.34 11.06
N GLU A 212 -6.67 6.18 12.26
CA GLU A 212 -6.31 6.97 13.43
C GLU A 212 -4.81 6.83 13.74
N GLU A 213 -4.28 5.61 13.78
CA GLU A 213 -2.86 5.40 14.03
C GLU A 213 -1.98 5.98 12.92
N ILE A 214 -2.29 5.72 11.65
CA ILE A 214 -1.50 6.22 10.51
C ILE A 214 -1.52 7.75 10.46
N SER A 215 -2.67 8.38 10.74
CA SER A 215 -2.84 9.84 10.68
C SER A 215 -2.26 10.59 11.88
N THR A 216 -2.02 9.91 13.01
CA THR A 216 -1.48 10.52 14.23
C THR A 216 -0.01 10.19 14.47
N ASN A 217 0.49 9.08 13.90
CA ASN A 217 1.88 8.68 14.06
C ASN A 217 2.83 9.73 13.45
N PRO A 218 3.85 10.21 14.21
CA PRO A 218 4.72 11.30 13.78
C PRO A 218 5.49 11.07 12.47
N LYS A 219 5.68 9.81 12.08
CA LYS A 219 6.38 9.40 10.87
C LYS A 219 5.43 9.36 9.67
N THR A 220 4.32 8.62 9.77
CA THR A 220 3.39 8.44 8.64
C THR A 220 2.50 9.65 8.37
N LYS A 221 2.14 10.46 9.38
CA LYS A 221 1.27 11.64 9.19
C LYS A 221 1.85 12.68 8.22
N LYS A 222 3.16 12.62 7.96
CA LYS A 222 3.88 13.50 7.04
C LYS A 222 3.84 13.02 5.58
N GLU A 223 3.42 11.78 5.35
CA GLU A 223 3.37 11.19 4.00
C GLU A 223 1.95 10.95 3.50
N ILE A 224 0.99 10.75 4.39
CA ILE A 224 -0.38 10.42 4.01
C ILE A 224 -1.39 11.23 4.82
N ILE A 225 -2.36 11.80 4.11
CA ILE A 225 -3.47 12.55 4.67
C ILE A 225 -4.75 11.77 4.41
N PHE A 226 -5.58 11.62 5.43
CA PHE A 226 -6.92 11.07 5.29
C PHE A 226 -7.94 12.19 5.24
N LEU A 227 -8.82 12.15 4.26
CA LEU A 227 -9.84 13.16 4.01
C LEU A 227 -11.13 12.80 4.75
N ASP A 228 -11.87 13.80 5.23
CA ASP A 228 -13.18 13.55 5.82
C ASP A 228 -14.21 13.21 4.75
N SER A 229 -15.05 12.21 5.01
CA SER A 229 -16.22 11.91 4.19
C SER A 229 -17.35 12.89 4.49
N ASP A 230 -18.28 13.03 3.55
CA ASP A 230 -19.54 13.75 3.77
C ASP A 230 -20.36 13.18 4.94
N ASP A 231 -20.26 11.88 5.21
CA ASP A 231 -20.94 11.17 6.30
C ASP A 231 -20.21 11.25 7.67
N GLY A 232 -19.20 12.12 7.80
CA GLY A 232 -18.44 12.34 9.05
C GLY A 232 -17.44 11.23 9.45
N ASN A 233 -17.18 10.24 8.60
CA ASN A 233 -16.08 9.30 8.77
C ASN A 233 -14.76 9.89 8.25
N LYS A 234 -13.68 9.76 9.02
CA LYS A 234 -12.35 10.17 8.57
C LYS A 234 -11.70 9.08 7.71
N GLY A 235 -11.32 9.44 6.50
CA GLY A 235 -10.48 8.67 5.59
C GLY A 235 -11.18 7.63 4.73
N PHE A 236 -12.52 7.57 4.76
CA PHE A 236 -13.27 6.62 3.93
C PHE A 236 -14.78 6.93 3.84
N ASN A 237 -15.39 6.54 2.72
CA ASN A 237 -16.83 6.45 2.51
C ASN A 237 -17.34 5.02 2.73
N LEU A 238 -18.57 4.89 3.24
CA LEU A 238 -19.27 3.61 3.34
C LEU A 238 -20.12 3.36 2.09
N ILE A 239 -20.00 2.18 1.51
CA ILE A 239 -20.80 1.75 0.36
C ILE A 239 -21.91 0.83 0.89
N LYS A 240 -23.17 1.23 0.69
CA LYS A 240 -24.34 0.51 1.18
C LYS A 240 -25.15 -0.08 0.03
N GLN A 241 -25.69 -1.27 0.25
CA GLN A 241 -26.74 -1.88 -0.56
C GLN A 241 -27.96 -2.09 0.34
N GLY A 242 -28.95 -1.21 0.19
CA GLY A 242 -30.05 -1.09 1.15
C GLY A 242 -29.54 -0.68 2.54
N ARG A 243 -29.87 -1.49 3.56
CA ARG A 243 -29.44 -1.25 4.96
C ARG A 243 -28.05 -1.83 5.27
N THR A 244 -27.47 -2.59 4.36
CA THR A 244 -26.25 -3.36 4.59
C THR A 244 -25.05 -2.62 4.01
N ILE A 245 -23.98 -2.49 4.79
CA ILE A 245 -22.69 -2.00 4.29
C ILE A 245 -22.01 -3.15 3.54
N VAL A 246 -21.68 -2.93 2.27
CA VAL A 246 -21.09 -3.94 1.38
C VAL A 246 -19.63 -3.64 1.03
N GLY A 247 -19.19 -2.39 1.18
CA GLY A 247 -17.83 -2.00 0.88
C GLY A 247 -17.41 -0.66 1.45
N ILE A 248 -16.18 -0.30 1.17
CA ILE A 248 -15.52 0.94 1.60
C ILE A 248 -14.79 1.54 0.40
N GLU A 249 -14.88 2.86 0.26
CA GLU A 249 -14.00 3.64 -0.61
C GLU A 249 -13.06 4.45 0.30
N PHE A 250 -11.76 4.26 0.15
CA PHE A 250 -10.77 4.98 0.96
C PHE A 250 -10.54 6.38 0.41
N LEU A 251 -10.50 7.37 1.30
CA LEU A 251 -10.30 8.78 0.98
C LEU A 251 -8.98 9.27 1.60
N TYR A 252 -7.94 9.35 0.79
CA TYR A 252 -6.63 9.77 1.25
C TYR A 252 -5.78 10.32 0.10
N ARG A 253 -4.71 11.03 0.46
CA ARG A 253 -3.75 11.55 -0.50
C ARG A 253 -2.34 11.41 0.04
N TRP A 254 -1.42 10.99 -0.82
CA TRP A 254 0.00 10.98 -0.52
C TRP A 254 0.60 12.38 -0.70
N ILE A 255 1.40 12.81 0.27
CA ILE A 255 2.15 14.06 0.24
C ILE A 255 3.43 13.80 -0.56
N GLY A 256 3.32 13.80 -1.89
CA GLY A 256 4.44 13.74 -2.85
C GLY A 256 5.21 12.40 -2.91
N ASP A 257 5.82 12.11 -4.07
CA ASP A 257 6.67 10.93 -4.32
C ASP A 257 8.13 11.12 -3.91
N GLN A 258 8.48 12.29 -3.36
CA GLN A 258 9.80 12.53 -2.79
C GLN A 258 9.71 12.27 -1.29
N PRO A 259 10.46 11.29 -0.75
CA PRO A 259 10.72 11.25 0.68
C PRO A 259 11.11 12.66 1.12
N ILE A 260 10.59 13.11 2.25
CA ILE A 260 11.03 14.36 2.88
C ILE A 260 12.47 14.11 3.36
N GLU A 261 13.42 14.18 2.43
CA GLU A 261 14.78 14.57 2.73
C GLU A 261 14.73 16.09 2.94
N ASP A 262 14.69 16.47 4.22
CA ASP A 262 15.21 17.74 4.72
C ASP A 262 14.65 19.05 4.16
N MET A 263 13.34 19.16 3.92
CA MET A 263 12.74 20.50 3.90
C MET A 263 12.64 21.03 5.35
N ASN A 264 13.71 21.69 5.80
CA ASN A 264 13.71 22.42 7.06
C ASN A 264 12.81 23.67 6.98
N HIS A 265 12.51 24.31 8.12
CA HIS A 265 11.65 25.50 8.17
C HIS A 265 12.12 26.65 7.25
N GLN A 266 13.43 26.74 6.96
CA GLN A 266 13.98 27.77 6.09
C GLN A 266 13.67 27.47 4.61
N GLY A 267 13.91 26.23 4.15
CA GLY A 267 13.56 25.80 2.79
C GLY A 267 12.06 25.87 2.52
N ALA A 268 11.23 25.54 3.52
CA ALA A 268 9.78 25.70 3.42
C ALA A 268 9.37 27.17 3.23
N ARG A 269 9.97 28.10 3.99
CA ARG A 269 9.69 29.55 3.83
C ARG A 269 10.14 30.09 2.48
N GLU A 270 11.28 29.64 1.96
CA GLU A 270 11.75 30.04 0.64
C GLU A 270 10.84 29.51 -0.47
N LEU A 271 10.36 28.26 -0.36
CA LEU A 271 9.43 27.68 -1.32
C LEU A 271 8.07 28.37 -1.28
N ILE A 272 7.53 28.65 -0.09
CA ILE A 272 6.31 29.46 0.10
C ILE A 272 6.49 30.80 -0.60
N LYS A 273 7.57 31.52 -0.29
CA LYS A 273 7.86 32.83 -0.88
C LYS A 273 7.92 32.74 -2.41
N LYS A 274 8.63 31.77 -2.96
CA LYS A 274 8.78 31.59 -4.42
C LYS A 274 7.42 31.35 -5.09
N LEU A 275 6.62 30.42 -4.60
CA LEU A 275 5.36 30.02 -5.22
C LEU A 275 4.24 31.06 -4.99
N GLU A 276 4.18 31.68 -3.81
CA GLU A 276 3.25 32.79 -3.55
C GLU A 276 3.60 34.03 -4.38
N LEU A 277 4.89 34.36 -4.54
CA LEU A 277 5.31 35.43 -5.46
C LEU A 277 4.96 35.09 -6.90
N LYS A 278 5.17 33.84 -7.35
CA LYS A 278 4.74 33.41 -8.68
C LYS A 278 3.24 33.63 -8.85
N ARG A 279 2.41 33.15 -7.91
CA ARG A 279 0.94 33.30 -7.94
C ARG A 279 0.50 34.76 -7.94
N LEU A 280 1.11 35.60 -7.10
CA LEU A 280 0.67 36.99 -6.86
C LEU A 280 1.22 37.99 -7.87
N GLN A 281 2.45 37.81 -8.37
CA GLN A 281 3.11 38.78 -9.26
C GLN A 281 2.89 38.46 -10.74
N THR A 282 2.84 37.19 -11.12
CA THR A 282 2.74 36.81 -12.54
C THR A 282 1.30 36.69 -13.03
N GLY A 283 0.31 36.72 -12.13
CA GLY A 283 -1.10 36.49 -12.45
C GLY A 283 -1.42 35.08 -12.94
N ASN A 284 -0.41 34.22 -13.12
CA ASN A 284 -0.57 32.85 -13.57
C ASN A 284 -0.91 31.94 -12.37
N PRO A 285 -1.97 31.13 -12.47
CA PRO A 285 -2.27 30.14 -11.45
C PRO A 285 -1.16 29.09 -11.38
N LEU A 286 -0.76 28.72 -10.16
CA LEU A 286 0.15 27.60 -9.93
C LEU A 286 -0.44 26.32 -10.51
N ASP A 287 0.35 25.44 -11.11
CA ASP A 287 -0.16 24.13 -11.54
C ASP A 287 -0.41 23.19 -10.35
N ILE A 288 -0.90 21.97 -10.61
CA ILE A 288 -1.26 21.03 -9.55
C ILE A 288 -0.03 20.59 -8.73
N ASP A 289 1.12 20.40 -9.35
CA ASP A 289 2.32 19.94 -8.66
C ASP A 289 2.98 21.07 -7.87
N GLU A 290 2.89 22.30 -8.37
CA GLU A 290 3.24 23.50 -7.65
C GLU A 290 2.32 23.74 -6.44
N LEU A 291 1.01 23.51 -6.57
CA LEU A 291 0.08 23.59 -5.45
C LEU A 291 0.37 22.51 -4.40
N LYS A 292 0.69 21.27 -4.81
CA LYS A 292 1.12 20.21 -3.88
C LYS A 292 2.37 20.61 -3.12
N SER A 293 3.36 21.16 -3.83
CA SER A 293 4.62 21.66 -3.25
C SER A 293 4.39 22.80 -2.27
N LEU A 294 3.48 23.72 -2.59
CA LEU A 294 3.09 24.82 -1.71
C LEU A 294 2.36 24.34 -0.46
N SER A 295 1.40 23.42 -0.60
CA SER A 295 0.70 22.78 0.53
C SER A 295 1.69 22.09 1.46
N MET A 296 2.67 21.37 0.90
CA MET A 296 3.72 20.72 1.68
C MET A 296 4.59 21.72 2.46
N ALA A 297 4.93 22.86 1.87
CA ALA A 297 5.69 23.89 2.54
C ALA A 297 4.94 24.55 3.70
N TYR A 298 3.65 24.82 3.53
CA TYR A 298 2.81 25.33 4.61
C TYR A 298 2.62 24.32 5.76
N ARG A 299 2.58 23.01 5.45
CA ARG A 299 2.59 21.94 6.48
C ARG A 299 3.87 21.93 7.32
N VAL A 300 5.02 22.21 6.72
CA VAL A 300 6.30 22.25 7.47
C VAL A 300 6.36 23.45 8.42
N VAL A 301 5.66 24.54 8.14
CA VAL A 301 5.60 25.72 9.01
C VAL A 301 4.36 25.78 9.91
N ASP A 302 3.61 24.67 10.00
CA ASP A 302 2.41 24.50 10.83
C ASP A 302 1.28 25.52 10.55
N ASP A 303 1.11 25.94 9.29
CA ASP A 303 0.02 26.83 8.85
C ASP A 303 -1.15 26.04 8.22
N GLU A 304 -1.95 25.40 9.07
CA GLU A 304 -3.04 24.50 8.67
C GLU A 304 -4.19 25.21 7.91
N ASP A 305 -4.37 26.52 8.11
CA ASP A 305 -5.40 27.31 7.42
C ASP A 305 -5.06 27.44 5.93
N MET A 306 -3.80 27.74 5.62
CA MET A 306 -3.33 27.83 4.24
C MET A 306 -3.30 26.46 3.56
N VAL A 307 -2.86 25.43 4.28
CA VAL A 307 -2.89 24.04 3.80
C VAL A 307 -4.30 23.65 3.38
N SER A 308 -5.29 23.89 4.23
CA SER A 308 -6.70 23.56 3.96
C SER A 308 -7.24 24.26 2.71
N LYS A 309 -6.88 25.54 2.51
CA LYS A 309 -7.29 26.31 1.31
C LYS A 309 -6.64 25.76 0.03
N ILE A 310 -5.36 25.45 0.08
CA ILE A 310 -4.61 24.93 -1.07
C ILE A 310 -5.11 23.53 -1.44
N ASP A 311 -5.35 22.69 -0.44
CA ASP A 311 -5.84 21.32 -0.65
C ASP A 311 -7.22 21.30 -1.32
N ARG A 312 -8.13 22.17 -0.90
CA ARG A 312 -9.43 22.37 -1.58
C ARG A 312 -9.27 22.84 -3.03
N ALA A 313 -8.32 23.75 -3.29
CA ALA A 313 -8.07 24.24 -4.65
C ALA A 313 -7.51 23.14 -5.57
N ILE A 314 -6.64 22.26 -5.05
CA ILE A 314 -6.14 21.08 -5.77
C ILE A 314 -7.30 20.14 -6.10
N GLU A 315 -8.15 19.85 -5.13
CA GLU A 315 -9.31 18.96 -5.29
C GLU A 315 -10.27 19.43 -6.38
N GLN A 316 -10.67 20.71 -6.34
CA GLN A 316 -11.54 21.29 -7.36
C GLN A 316 -10.97 21.14 -8.77
N ARG A 317 -9.65 21.31 -8.93
CA ARG A 317 -9.00 21.20 -10.25
C ARG A 317 -8.90 19.76 -10.74
N LEU A 318 -8.63 18.81 -9.83
CA LEU A 318 -8.61 17.39 -10.18
C LEU A 318 -10.00 16.89 -10.60
N LEU A 319 -11.06 17.31 -9.88
CA LEU A 319 -12.45 16.99 -10.24
C LEU A 319 -12.83 17.56 -11.61
N THR A 320 -12.44 18.81 -11.89
CA THR A 320 -12.74 19.46 -13.18
C THR A 320 -11.96 18.82 -14.33
N GLY A 321 -10.72 18.39 -14.10
CA GLY A 321 -9.89 17.69 -15.09
C GLY A 321 -10.39 16.30 -15.44
N ASN A 322 -10.85 15.52 -14.45
CA ASN A 322 -11.40 14.17 -14.69
C ASN A 322 -12.71 14.21 -15.50
N ASN A 323 -13.58 15.19 -15.26
CA ASN A 323 -14.82 15.36 -16.04
C ASN A 323 -14.56 15.67 -17.54
N LEU A 324 -13.44 16.33 -17.86
CA LEU A 324 -13.06 16.61 -19.26
C LEU A 324 -12.48 15.36 -19.95
N ILE A 325 -11.76 14.52 -19.21
CA ILE A 325 -11.21 13.26 -19.74
C ILE A 325 -12.33 12.24 -19.97
N GLU A 326 -13.28 12.10 -19.03
CA GLU A 326 -14.42 11.18 -19.18
C GLU A 326 -15.30 11.51 -20.41
N ASN A 327 -15.45 12.80 -20.75
CA ASN A 327 -16.18 13.20 -21.95
C ASN A 327 -15.42 12.87 -23.24
N ASN A 328 -14.09 13.00 -23.26
CA ASN A 328 -13.28 12.65 -24.43
C ASN A 328 -13.16 11.13 -24.65
N THR A 329 -13.03 10.32 -23.58
CA THR A 329 -13.02 8.84 -23.75
C THR A 329 -14.36 8.29 -24.24
N ASN A 330 -15.48 8.93 -23.89
CA ASN A 330 -16.79 8.52 -24.41
C ASN A 330 -16.95 8.80 -25.91
N ASP A 331 -16.34 9.88 -26.42
CA ASP A 331 -16.35 10.19 -27.86
C ASP A 331 -15.42 9.26 -28.65
N GLU A 332 -14.22 8.95 -28.13
CA GLU A 332 -13.29 7.99 -28.75
C GLU A 332 -13.83 6.55 -28.75
N ASP A 333 -14.50 6.12 -27.68
CA ASP A 333 -15.17 4.80 -27.61
C ASP A 333 -16.35 4.72 -28.59
N GLN A 334 -17.10 5.81 -28.80
CA GLN A 334 -18.17 5.85 -29.80
C GLN A 334 -17.62 5.76 -31.24
N GLU A 335 -16.52 6.45 -31.53
CA GLU A 335 -15.84 6.37 -32.83
C GLU A 335 -15.29 4.97 -33.09
N TYR A 336 -14.69 4.33 -32.08
CA TYR A 336 -14.16 2.97 -32.20
C TYR A 336 -15.28 1.93 -32.41
N GLN A 337 -16.42 2.05 -31.72
CA GLN A 337 -17.57 1.16 -31.94
C GLN A 337 -18.20 1.37 -33.32
N SER A 338 -18.27 2.62 -33.79
CA SER A 338 -18.73 2.92 -35.16
C SER A 338 -17.82 2.31 -36.21
N LEU A 339 -16.50 2.40 -36.03
CA LEU A 339 -15.50 1.80 -36.91
C LEU A 339 -15.60 0.26 -36.91
N LYS A 340 -15.77 -0.34 -35.73
CA LYS A 340 -15.89 -1.80 -35.57
C LYS A 340 -17.12 -2.36 -36.28
N ASN A 341 -18.28 -1.71 -36.14
CA ASN A 341 -19.50 -2.11 -36.82
C ASN A 341 -19.34 -2.03 -38.34
N LYS A 342 -18.67 -0.98 -38.84
CA LYS A 342 -18.38 -0.80 -40.27
C LYS A 342 -17.43 -1.88 -40.81
N ILE A 343 -16.47 -2.32 -40.00
CA ILE A 343 -15.56 -3.43 -40.33
C ILE A 343 -16.33 -4.77 -40.36
N GLU A 344 -17.28 -4.99 -39.46
CA GLU A 344 -18.15 -6.19 -39.47
C GLU A 344 -19.05 -6.21 -40.71
N GLU A 345 -19.69 -5.09 -41.07
CA GLU A 345 -20.47 -4.97 -42.31
C GLU A 345 -19.63 -5.25 -43.57
N LEU A 346 -18.39 -4.75 -43.61
CA LEU A 346 -17.46 -4.99 -44.72
C LEU A 346 -17.00 -6.45 -44.79
N LYS A 347 -16.88 -7.16 -43.66
CA LYS A 347 -16.58 -8.59 -43.61
C LYS A 347 -17.74 -9.44 -44.12
N GLU A 348 -18.97 -9.05 -43.83
CA GLU A 348 -20.17 -9.71 -44.34
C GLU A 348 -20.33 -9.55 -45.87
N LEU A 349 -19.95 -8.38 -46.41
CA LEU A 349 -20.09 -8.08 -47.84
C LEU A 349 -19.00 -8.70 -48.73
N ASN A 350 -17.76 -8.78 -48.25
CA ASN A 350 -16.63 -9.13 -49.11
C ASN A 350 -16.09 -10.56 -48.94
N GLY A 351 -16.60 -11.32 -47.97
CA GLY A 351 -16.06 -12.64 -47.61
C GLY A 351 -14.67 -12.49 -47.01
N SER A 352 -14.50 -12.89 -45.75
CA SER A 352 -13.23 -12.72 -45.04
C SER A 352 -12.10 -13.46 -45.77
N PRO A 353 -10.96 -12.81 -46.09
CA PRO A 353 -9.71 -13.54 -46.20
C PRO A 353 -9.37 -14.05 -44.80
N ASP A 354 -9.11 -15.36 -44.68
CA ASP A 354 -8.82 -15.99 -43.40
C ASP A 354 -7.61 -15.36 -42.70
N TYR A 355 -7.71 -15.31 -41.37
CA TYR A 355 -6.58 -15.47 -40.45
C TYR A 355 -6.69 -16.84 -39.81
#